data_AF-A0A3B0QRS3-F1
#
_entry.id   AF-A0A3B0QRS3-F1
#
_cell.length_a   1.000
_cell.length_b   1.000
_cell.length_c   1.000
_cell.angle_alpha   90.00
_cell.angle_beta   90.00
_cell.angle_gamma   90.00
#
_symmetry.space_group_name_H-M   'P 1'
#
loop_
_entity.id
_entity.type
_entity.pdbx_description
1 polymer ?
#
loop_
_entity_poly.entity_id
_entity_poly.type
_entity_poly.pdbx_seq_one_letter_code
_entity_poly.pdbx_strand_id
1 'polypeptide(L)'
;MSAKVYINGRIVAGNKARVSVFDSGLCFGYGLFETMKVDGGSILFFDEHIRRLKSGARDLGIKTPTKKELALAINKLLKANNNFKGTIRLKIMITAGELAFGSKPTSKPTVIITTEEVDTEALQKRLEKGITAVTLRAPEFALREPSSAHIKNLNYLPSILGRAHATKQRAAEGIFIDTKGRVLEGTASNVFIVKGRRIITPPLYGILPGVTRAVVIGLDKKIKEATATERALFAADEAFVTGSTSGVVPLIKVDGKKVGSGKVGTITRSLQESYSGLVAKLTK
;
A
#
# COMPACT_ATOMS: atom_id res chain seq x y z
N MET A 1 9.29 20.45 -15.68
CA MET A 1 10.05 20.69 -14.43
C MET A 1 9.87 19.48 -13.52
N SER A 2 10.92 19.00 -12.83
CA SER A 2 10.75 17.92 -11.86
C SER A 2 9.85 18.37 -10.71
N ALA A 3 8.88 17.55 -10.29
CA ALA A 3 8.05 17.83 -9.14
C ALA A 3 8.91 18.20 -7.91
N LYS A 4 8.48 19.20 -7.13
CA LYS A 4 9.16 19.57 -5.88
C LYS A 4 8.91 18.48 -4.84
N VAL A 5 9.82 18.37 -3.89
CA VAL A 5 9.74 17.44 -2.75
C VAL A 5 9.98 18.19 -1.45
N TYR A 6 9.42 17.68 -0.36
CA TYR A 6 9.67 18.19 0.99
C TYR A 6 10.73 17.31 1.66
N ILE A 7 11.77 17.92 2.24
CA ILE A 7 12.79 17.25 3.05
C ILE A 7 13.09 18.11 4.28
N ASN A 8 12.89 17.57 5.48
CA ASN A 8 13.26 18.20 6.77
C ASN A 8 12.85 19.69 6.88
N GLY A 9 11.60 20.03 6.56
CA GLY A 9 11.10 21.41 6.66
C GLY A 9 11.21 22.24 5.39
N ARG A 10 11.98 21.79 4.39
CA ARG A 10 12.27 22.55 3.17
C ARG A 10 11.62 21.93 1.96
N ILE A 11 11.09 22.76 1.05
CA ILE A 11 10.62 22.33 -0.26
C ILE A 11 11.71 22.64 -1.28
N VAL A 12 12.16 21.62 -2.01
CA VAL A 12 13.24 21.73 -3.00
C VAL A 12 12.79 21.15 -4.33
N ALA A 13 13.40 21.59 -5.43
CA ALA A 13 13.20 20.95 -6.73
C ALA A 13 13.66 19.48 -6.65
N GLY A 14 12.91 18.55 -7.27
CA GLY A 14 13.20 17.11 -7.20
C GLY A 14 14.63 16.75 -7.61
N ASN A 15 15.16 17.36 -8.67
CA ASN A 15 16.55 17.16 -9.10
C ASN A 15 17.62 17.73 -8.14
N LYS A 16 17.24 18.60 -7.20
CA LYS A 16 18.09 19.16 -6.13
C LYS A 16 17.87 18.49 -4.78
N ALA A 17 16.93 17.54 -4.68
CA ALA A 17 16.68 16.77 -3.47
C ALA A 17 17.91 15.91 -3.12
N ARG A 18 18.37 15.99 -1.87
CA ARG A 18 19.51 15.22 -1.36
C ARG A 18 19.17 14.66 0.01
N VAL A 19 19.66 13.46 0.27
CA VAL A 19 19.71 12.81 1.59
C VAL A 19 21.15 12.41 1.85
N SER A 20 21.53 12.31 3.12
CA SER A 20 22.89 11.90 3.47
C SER A 20 23.16 10.47 3.00
N VAL A 21 24.36 10.21 2.52
CA VAL A 21 24.81 8.84 2.20
C VAL A 21 24.96 7.99 3.47
N PHE A 22 25.00 8.62 4.65
CA PHE A 22 25.05 7.99 5.96
C PHE A 22 23.67 7.85 6.61
N ASP A 23 22.58 8.22 5.90
CA ASP A 23 21.23 8.01 6.39
C ASP A 23 20.94 6.52 6.50
N SER A 24 20.60 6.05 7.69
CA SER A 24 20.35 4.63 7.97
C SER A 24 19.15 4.06 7.21
N GLY A 25 18.21 4.90 6.77
CA GLY A 25 17.15 4.49 5.85
C GLY A 25 17.70 4.12 4.47
N LEU A 26 18.76 4.80 4.02
CA LEU A 26 19.46 4.47 2.78
C LEU A 26 20.42 3.28 2.97
N CYS A 27 21.21 3.26 4.03
CA CYS A 27 22.20 2.20 4.26
C CYS A 27 21.58 0.84 4.60
N PHE A 28 20.50 0.83 5.40
CA PHE A 28 19.99 -0.38 6.04
C PHE A 28 18.47 -0.55 5.94
N GLY A 29 17.77 0.35 5.24
CA GLY A 29 16.30 0.35 5.24
C GLY A 29 15.69 0.69 6.61
N TYR A 30 16.45 1.34 7.51
CA TYR A 30 15.96 1.67 8.85
C TYR A 30 15.02 2.89 8.80
N GLY A 31 13.76 2.59 8.52
CA GLY A 31 12.70 3.58 8.45
C GLY A 31 11.39 2.97 8.00
N LEU A 32 10.43 3.85 7.79
CA LEU A 32 9.09 3.49 7.38
C LEU A 32 8.49 4.51 6.44
N PHE A 33 7.39 4.14 5.80
CA PHE A 33 6.70 5.02 4.87
C PHE A 33 5.19 4.84 4.91
N GLU A 34 4.49 5.86 4.44
CA GLU A 34 3.08 5.79 4.11
C GLU A 34 2.85 6.17 2.66
N THR A 35 1.77 5.63 2.09
CA THR A 35 1.30 6.00 0.75
C THR A 35 -0.20 6.20 0.80
N MET A 36 -0.64 7.40 0.42
CA MET A 36 -2.00 7.89 0.52
C MET A 36 -2.46 8.40 -0.85
N LYS A 37 -3.78 8.46 -1.04
CA LYS A 37 -4.39 9.13 -2.18
C LYS A 37 -4.87 10.51 -1.74
N VAL A 38 -4.50 11.54 -2.49
CA VAL A 38 -5.12 12.86 -2.41
C VAL A 38 -6.05 12.98 -3.60
N ASP A 39 -7.28 13.40 -3.36
CA ASP A 39 -8.31 13.50 -4.39
C ASP A 39 -9.03 14.84 -4.21
N GLY A 40 -8.93 15.72 -5.22
CA GLY A 40 -9.47 17.08 -5.12
C GLY A 40 -8.88 17.92 -3.98
N GLY A 41 -7.64 17.64 -3.56
CA GLY A 41 -6.98 18.30 -2.43
C GLY A 41 -7.24 17.66 -1.06
N SER A 42 -8.20 16.73 -0.94
CA SER A 42 -8.48 16.01 0.29
C SER A 42 -7.62 14.74 0.40
N ILE A 43 -6.92 14.57 1.53
CA ILE A 43 -6.12 13.38 1.81
C ILE A 43 -7.03 12.29 2.36
N LEU A 44 -7.19 11.20 1.62
CA LEU A 44 -8.08 10.11 2.05
C LEU A 44 -7.50 9.36 3.24
N PHE A 45 -8.35 9.14 4.25
CA PHE A 45 -8.06 8.34 5.44
C PHE A 45 -6.76 8.79 6.16
N PHE A 46 -6.53 10.11 6.22
CA PHE A 46 -5.30 10.67 6.76
C PHE A 46 -5.04 10.25 8.20
N ASP A 47 -6.08 10.22 9.04
CA ASP A 47 -5.96 9.85 10.45
C ASP A 47 -5.56 8.39 10.64
N GLU A 48 -6.12 7.49 9.84
CA GLU A 48 -5.80 6.07 9.84
C GLU A 48 -4.35 5.83 9.40
N HIS A 49 -3.93 6.50 8.34
CA HIS A 49 -2.56 6.44 7.83
C HIS A 49 -1.54 6.97 8.84
N ILE A 50 -1.79 8.13 9.46
CA ILE A 50 -0.89 8.69 10.48
C ILE A 50 -0.85 7.83 11.74
N ARG A 51 -1.97 7.21 12.13
CA ARG A 51 -2.00 6.27 13.26
C ARG A 51 -1.11 5.06 12.99
N ARG A 52 -1.20 4.46 11.80
CA ARG A 52 -0.35 3.32 11.41
C ARG A 52 1.13 3.72 11.33
N LEU A 53 1.44 4.86 10.71
CA LEU A 53 2.80 5.43 10.65
C LEU A 53 3.39 5.57 12.06
N LYS A 54 2.66 6.22 12.97
CA LYS A 54 3.12 6.41 14.36
C LYS A 54 3.26 5.09 15.12
N SER A 55 2.38 4.12 14.86
CA SER A 55 2.50 2.79 15.45
C SER A 55 3.79 2.11 15.03
N GLY A 56 4.04 2.03 13.73
CA GLY A 56 5.28 1.44 13.21
C GLY A 56 6.54 2.19 13.67
N ALA A 57 6.48 3.52 13.73
CA ALA A 57 7.61 4.32 14.19
C ALA A 57 7.92 4.08 15.68
N ARG A 58 6.90 3.91 16.53
CA ARG A 58 7.07 3.54 17.93
C ARG A 58 7.74 2.18 18.08
N ASP A 59 7.30 1.19 17.30
CA ASP A 59 7.89 -0.16 17.30
C ASP A 59 9.37 -0.12 16.86
N LEU A 60 9.73 0.83 15.98
CA LEU A 60 11.11 1.06 15.52
C LEU A 60 11.92 2.01 16.41
N GLY A 61 11.32 2.63 17.44
CA GLY A 61 11.97 3.66 18.26
C GLY A 61 12.23 5.00 17.56
N ILE A 62 11.60 5.26 16.41
CA ILE A 62 11.80 6.46 15.60
C ILE A 62 10.83 7.56 16.04
N LYS A 63 11.35 8.76 16.36
CA LYS A 63 10.51 9.93 16.61
C LYS A 63 9.82 10.37 15.31
N THR A 64 8.56 10.78 15.39
CA THR A 64 7.81 11.27 14.22
C THR A 64 7.30 12.68 14.46
N PRO A 65 7.19 13.53 13.42
CA PRO A 65 6.42 14.76 13.53
C PRO A 65 4.97 14.49 13.97
N THR A 66 4.35 15.49 14.56
CA THR A 66 2.93 15.46 14.92
C THR A 66 2.05 15.40 13.67
N LYS A 67 0.78 14.99 13.85
CA LYS A 67 -0.20 14.99 12.75
C LYS A 67 -0.33 16.38 12.13
N LYS A 68 -0.35 17.43 12.96
CA LYS A 68 -0.47 18.82 12.53
C LYS A 68 0.73 19.26 11.70
N GLU A 69 1.95 18.92 12.12
CA GLU A 69 3.17 19.23 11.35
C GLU A 69 3.19 18.53 10.00
N LEU A 70 2.80 17.25 9.96
CA LEU A 70 2.70 16.50 8.69
C LEU A 70 1.64 17.14 7.77
N ALA A 71 0.46 17.46 8.28
CA ALA A 71 -0.59 18.12 7.50
C ALA A 71 -0.12 19.47 6.91
N LEU A 72 0.57 20.30 7.72
CA LEU A 72 1.13 21.56 7.26
C LEU A 72 2.20 21.35 6.18
N ALA A 73 3.08 20.36 6.34
CA ALA A 73 4.11 20.02 5.36
C ALA A 73 3.50 19.55 4.03
N ILE A 74 2.50 18.66 4.10
CA ILE A 74 1.79 18.14 2.93
C ILE A 74 1.08 19.27 2.18
N ASN A 75 0.32 20.12 2.89
CA ASN A 75 -0.40 21.24 2.27
C ASN A 75 0.55 22.23 1.59
N LYS A 76 1.69 22.54 2.20
CA LYS A 76 2.73 23.37 1.57
C LYS A 76 3.27 22.72 0.30
N LEU A 77 3.50 21.41 0.31
CA LEU A 77 4.01 20.68 -0.85
C LEU A 77 2.98 20.59 -1.98
N LEU A 78 1.73 20.26 -1.68
CA LEU A 78 0.63 20.24 -2.65
C LEU A 78 0.49 21.62 -3.32
N LYS A 79 0.59 22.70 -2.54
CA LYS A 79 0.63 24.08 -3.06
C LYS A 79 1.80 24.33 -3.98
N ALA A 80 3.00 23.94 -3.58
CA ALA A 80 4.20 24.20 -4.35
C ALA A 80 4.23 23.45 -5.70
N ASN A 81 3.47 22.36 -5.82
CA ASN A 81 3.34 21.53 -7.03
C ASN A 81 2.04 21.78 -7.83
N ASN A 82 1.14 22.66 -7.38
CA ASN A 82 -0.20 22.85 -7.95
C ASN A 82 -1.07 21.57 -7.98
N ASN A 83 -0.84 20.67 -7.03
CA ASN A 83 -1.49 19.35 -6.93
C ASN A 83 -2.85 19.42 -6.23
N PHE A 84 -3.73 20.30 -6.70
CA PHE A 84 -5.08 20.50 -6.15
C PHE A 84 -6.20 20.02 -7.06
N LYS A 85 -5.89 19.77 -8.33
CA LYS A 85 -6.83 19.27 -9.32
C LYS A 85 -6.34 17.90 -9.77
N GLY A 86 -7.12 16.86 -9.49
CA GLY A 86 -6.81 15.49 -9.87
C GLY A 86 -6.49 14.56 -8.69
N THR A 87 -6.04 13.36 -9.06
CA THR A 87 -5.73 12.27 -8.12
C THR A 87 -4.21 12.14 -7.98
N ILE A 88 -3.72 12.30 -6.76
CA ILE A 88 -2.28 12.35 -6.45
C ILE A 88 -1.93 11.23 -5.49
N ARG A 89 -0.84 10.52 -5.78
CA ARG A 89 -0.18 9.63 -4.84
C ARG A 89 0.75 10.46 -3.96
N LEU A 90 0.42 10.53 -2.67
CA LEU A 90 1.24 11.14 -1.64
C LEU A 90 2.04 10.07 -0.92
N LYS A 91 3.36 10.23 -0.81
CA LYS A 91 4.22 9.33 -0.02
C LYS A 91 4.94 10.11 1.07
N ILE A 92 4.86 9.62 2.31
CA ILE A 92 5.70 10.10 3.42
C ILE A 92 6.73 9.02 3.70
N MET A 93 8.00 9.38 3.83
CA MET A 93 9.06 8.49 4.30
C MET A 93 9.72 9.11 5.52
N ILE A 94 9.95 8.30 6.55
CA ILE A 94 10.65 8.70 7.77
C ILE A 94 11.77 7.68 8.01
N THR A 95 13.01 8.13 8.02
CA THR A 95 14.18 7.30 8.36
C THR A 95 14.62 7.58 9.79
N ALA A 96 15.44 6.70 10.36
CA ALA A 96 16.08 6.94 11.66
C ALA A 96 17.19 8.01 11.61
N GLY A 97 17.44 8.61 10.43
CA GLY A 97 18.47 9.63 10.20
C GLY A 97 19.88 9.04 10.08
N GLU A 98 20.90 9.89 10.21
CA GLU A 98 22.30 9.44 10.23
C GLU A 98 22.58 8.65 11.50
N LEU A 99 22.91 7.37 11.33
CA LEU A 99 23.05 6.43 12.44
C LEU A 99 23.98 5.28 12.04
N ALA A 100 25.00 5.03 12.86
CA ALA A 100 25.88 3.87 12.70
C ALA A 100 25.12 2.57 13.04
N PHE A 101 25.55 1.46 12.44
CA PHE A 101 24.97 0.15 12.71
C PHE A 101 24.97 -0.18 14.21
N GLY A 102 23.87 -0.74 14.72
CA GLY A 102 23.70 -1.09 16.14
C GLY A 102 23.43 0.07 17.10
N SER A 103 23.46 1.33 16.62
CA SER A 103 23.13 2.49 17.45
C SER A 103 21.62 2.64 17.64
N LYS A 104 21.20 3.30 18.74
CA LYS A 104 19.78 3.61 18.98
C LYS A 104 19.35 4.82 18.14
N PRO A 105 18.10 4.85 17.62
CA PRO A 105 17.58 6.02 16.92
C PRO A 105 17.77 7.31 17.71
N THR A 106 18.27 8.33 17.03
CA THR A 106 18.42 9.67 17.61
C THR A 106 17.12 10.46 17.48
N SER A 107 17.07 11.65 18.07
CA SER A 107 15.93 12.56 17.92
C SER A 107 15.87 13.28 16.55
N LYS A 108 16.72 12.92 15.58
CA LYS A 108 16.86 13.62 14.29
C LYS A 108 16.52 12.70 13.09
N PRO A 109 15.25 12.29 12.94
CA PRO A 109 14.82 11.51 11.77
C PRO A 109 14.87 12.35 10.49
N THR A 110 15.09 11.72 9.34
CA THR A 110 14.88 12.37 8.05
C THR A 110 13.43 12.17 7.59
N VAL A 111 12.72 13.27 7.34
CA VAL A 111 11.31 13.27 6.91
C VAL A 111 11.25 13.75 5.47
N ILE A 112 10.74 12.89 4.58
CA ILE A 112 10.63 13.14 3.15
C ILE A 112 9.17 13.00 2.74
N ILE A 113 8.66 13.94 1.95
CA ILE A 113 7.32 13.86 1.37
C ILE A 113 7.41 14.09 -0.13
N THR A 114 6.82 13.17 -0.90
CA THR A 114 6.76 13.23 -2.36
C THR A 114 5.32 13.12 -2.83
N THR A 115 5.05 13.70 -3.99
CA THR A 115 3.75 13.63 -4.66
C THR A 115 3.95 13.26 -6.12
N GLU A 116 3.09 12.39 -6.63
CA GLU A 116 3.11 11.90 -8.01
C GLU A 116 1.67 11.88 -8.53
N GLU A 117 1.44 12.34 -9.76
CA GLU A 117 0.13 12.21 -10.40
C GLU A 117 -0.19 10.72 -10.64
N VAL A 118 -1.44 10.35 -10.39
CA VAL A 118 -1.92 9.00 -10.68
C VAL A 118 -2.47 8.98 -12.11
N ASP A 119 -2.04 8.00 -12.90
CA ASP A 119 -2.69 7.65 -14.17
C ASP A 119 -4.11 7.10 -13.88
N THR A 120 -5.09 8.00 -13.94
CA THR A 120 -6.49 7.72 -13.62
C THR A 120 -7.14 6.85 -14.69
N GLU A 121 -6.74 6.97 -15.96
CA GLU A 121 -7.26 6.14 -17.05
C GLU A 121 -6.83 4.68 -16.89
N ALA A 122 -5.54 4.45 -16.64
CA ALA A 122 -5.04 3.11 -16.38
C ALA A 122 -5.64 2.51 -15.11
N LEU A 123 -5.83 3.32 -14.06
CA LEU A 123 -6.52 2.87 -12.85
C LEU A 123 -7.97 2.48 -13.14
N GLN A 124 -8.72 3.33 -13.84
CA GLN A 124 -10.12 3.07 -14.19
C GLN A 124 -10.25 1.79 -15.01
N LYS A 125 -9.38 1.58 -16.00
CA LYS A 125 -9.33 0.34 -16.79
C LYS A 125 -9.11 -0.90 -15.91
N ARG A 126 -8.26 -0.81 -14.89
CA ARG A 126 -8.03 -1.91 -13.92
C ARG A 126 -9.25 -2.16 -13.05
N LEU A 127 -9.93 -1.11 -12.61
CA LEU A 127 -11.16 -1.23 -11.82
C LEU A 127 -12.29 -1.86 -12.63
N GLU A 128 -12.41 -1.50 -13.91
CA GLU A 128 -13.44 -1.99 -14.82
C GLU A 128 -13.17 -3.42 -15.31
N LYS A 129 -11.96 -3.71 -15.76
CA LYS A 129 -11.63 -4.98 -16.43
C LYS A 129 -11.03 -6.02 -15.50
N GLY A 130 -10.62 -5.61 -14.30
CA GLY A 130 -9.83 -6.44 -13.40
C GLY A 130 -8.39 -6.60 -13.85
N ILE A 131 -7.60 -7.26 -13.02
CA ILE A 131 -6.18 -7.52 -13.26
C ILE A 131 -5.86 -9.01 -13.15
N THR A 132 -4.69 -9.35 -13.69
CA THR A 132 -4.07 -10.67 -13.57
C THR A 132 -3.00 -10.63 -12.48
N ALA A 133 -2.86 -11.73 -11.76
CA ALA A 133 -1.82 -11.92 -10.76
C ALA A 133 -1.04 -13.23 -10.97
N VAL A 134 0.13 -13.31 -10.37
CA VAL A 134 0.86 -14.57 -10.16
C VAL A 134 1.14 -14.77 -8.68
N THR A 135 1.27 -16.01 -8.26
CA THR A 135 1.68 -16.34 -6.90
C THR A 135 3.20 -16.24 -6.75
N LEU A 136 3.63 -15.87 -5.55
CA LEU A 136 5.03 -15.70 -5.15
C LEU A 136 5.29 -16.65 -3.98
N ARG A 137 6.03 -17.73 -4.23
CA ARG A 137 6.24 -18.83 -3.28
C ARG A 137 7.68 -18.90 -2.77
N ALA A 138 7.87 -19.58 -1.65
CA ALA A 138 9.18 -20.02 -1.20
C ALA A 138 9.67 -21.21 -2.08
N PRO A 139 11.00 -21.40 -2.25
CA PRO A 139 12.08 -20.61 -1.64
C PRO A 139 12.35 -19.25 -2.33
N GLU A 140 11.90 -19.04 -3.57
CA GLU A 140 12.30 -17.89 -4.40
C GLU A 140 11.90 -16.53 -3.80
N PHE A 141 10.80 -16.48 -3.05
CA PHE A 141 10.28 -15.27 -2.42
C PHE A 141 10.25 -15.36 -0.88
N ALA A 142 11.09 -16.20 -0.28
CA ALA A 142 11.21 -16.37 1.17
C ALA A 142 11.86 -15.17 1.91
N LEU A 143 12.12 -14.06 1.22
CA LEU A 143 12.76 -12.85 1.76
C LEU A 143 11.86 -12.01 2.68
N ARG A 144 10.60 -12.42 2.89
CA ARG A 144 9.66 -11.68 3.74
C ARG A 144 9.79 -12.11 5.19
N GLU A 145 9.98 -11.13 6.07
CA GLU A 145 9.98 -11.33 7.52
C GLU A 145 8.57 -11.13 8.10
N PRO A 146 7.87 -12.21 8.52
CA PRO A 146 6.48 -12.09 8.99
C PRO A 146 6.34 -11.24 10.25
N SER A 147 7.38 -11.22 11.10
CA SER A 147 7.43 -10.51 12.38
C SER A 147 7.39 -8.99 12.25
N SER A 148 7.77 -8.44 11.10
CA SER A 148 7.79 -7.00 10.83
C SER A 148 6.74 -6.56 9.81
N ALA A 149 5.93 -7.51 9.32
CA ALA A 149 4.97 -7.25 8.23
C ALA A 149 3.88 -6.23 8.61
N HIS A 150 3.61 -6.04 9.90
CA HIS A 150 2.68 -5.02 10.38
C HIS A 150 3.22 -3.59 10.26
N ILE A 151 4.54 -3.44 10.13
CA ILE A 151 5.24 -2.16 9.91
C ILE A 151 5.42 -1.95 8.42
N LYS A 152 4.95 -0.82 7.89
CA LYS A 152 5.22 -0.41 6.50
C LYS A 152 6.64 0.15 6.35
N ASN A 153 7.64 -0.71 6.58
CA ASN A 153 9.04 -0.33 6.65
C ASN A 153 9.70 -0.20 5.26
N LEU A 154 10.93 0.33 5.19
CA LEU A 154 11.64 0.57 3.93
C LEU A 154 12.28 -0.68 3.31
N ASN A 155 12.28 -1.85 3.98
CA ASN A 155 12.81 -3.12 3.47
C ASN A 155 11.84 -3.77 2.48
N TYR A 156 11.50 -3.05 1.41
CA TYR A 156 10.48 -3.43 0.42
C TYR A 156 11.01 -4.35 -0.69
N LEU A 157 12.27 -4.81 -0.59
CA LEU A 157 12.91 -5.67 -1.59
C LEU A 157 12.07 -6.89 -1.98
N PRO A 158 11.45 -7.66 -1.06
CA PRO A 158 10.63 -8.81 -1.45
C PRO A 158 9.47 -8.41 -2.36
N SER A 159 8.80 -7.30 -2.05
CA SER A 159 7.71 -6.76 -2.85
C SER A 159 8.18 -6.23 -4.21
N ILE A 160 9.35 -5.60 -4.28
CA ILE A 160 9.94 -5.10 -5.53
C ILE A 160 10.27 -6.28 -6.46
N LEU A 161 10.97 -7.29 -5.95
CA LEU A 161 11.31 -8.50 -6.71
C LEU A 161 10.06 -9.26 -7.14
N GLY A 162 9.08 -9.41 -6.24
CA GLY A 162 7.79 -10.02 -6.54
C GLY A 162 7.04 -9.28 -7.65
N ARG A 163 7.02 -7.95 -7.63
CA ARG A 163 6.37 -7.13 -8.67
C ARG A 163 7.09 -7.24 -10.01
N ALA A 164 8.42 -7.25 -9.99
CA ALA A 164 9.23 -7.44 -11.20
C ALA A 164 8.97 -8.82 -11.81
N HIS A 165 8.90 -9.87 -10.98
CA HIS A 165 8.56 -11.22 -11.40
C HIS A 165 7.15 -11.30 -12.01
N ALA A 166 6.14 -10.72 -11.36
CA ALA A 166 4.79 -10.65 -11.91
C ALA A 166 4.77 -9.95 -13.28
N THR A 167 5.51 -8.85 -13.40
CA THR A 167 5.61 -8.08 -14.66
C THR A 167 6.23 -8.91 -15.79
N LYS A 168 7.29 -9.68 -15.51
CA LYS A 168 7.89 -10.63 -16.48
C LYS A 168 6.89 -11.67 -16.96
N GLN A 169 5.96 -12.07 -16.10
CA GLN A 169 4.86 -12.98 -16.42
C GLN A 169 3.61 -12.29 -17.00
N ARG A 170 3.70 -10.99 -17.34
CA ARG A 170 2.58 -10.18 -17.84
C ARG A 170 1.39 -10.12 -16.86
N ALA A 171 1.68 -10.23 -15.57
CA ALA A 171 0.74 -10.03 -14.49
C ALA A 171 0.93 -8.66 -13.85
N ALA A 172 -0.18 -8.03 -13.46
CA ALA A 172 -0.16 -6.71 -12.85
C ALA A 172 0.18 -6.76 -11.35
N GLU A 173 -0.02 -7.90 -10.70
CA GLU A 173 0.20 -8.08 -9.26
C GLU A 173 0.87 -9.44 -8.96
N GLY A 174 1.63 -9.48 -7.87
CA GLY A 174 2.12 -10.73 -7.29
C GLY A 174 1.43 -10.98 -5.94
N ILE A 175 1.04 -12.22 -5.64
CA ILE A 175 0.40 -12.62 -4.39
C ILE A 175 1.33 -13.54 -3.61
N PHE A 176 1.76 -13.12 -2.43
CA PHE A 176 2.61 -13.94 -1.57
C PHE A 176 1.83 -15.11 -0.98
N ILE A 177 2.41 -16.30 -1.11
CA ILE A 177 1.95 -17.54 -0.50
C ILE A 177 3.04 -18.02 0.45
N ASP A 178 2.66 -18.37 1.68
CA ASP A 178 3.62 -18.87 2.66
C ASP A 178 3.95 -20.37 2.45
N THR A 179 4.91 -20.87 3.23
CA THR A 179 5.36 -22.27 3.17
C THR A 179 4.29 -23.30 3.54
N LYS A 180 3.16 -22.87 4.10
CA LYS A 180 2.00 -23.71 4.44
C LYS A 180 0.88 -23.61 3.39
N GLY A 181 1.13 -22.97 2.24
CA GLY A 181 0.14 -22.78 1.19
C GLY A 181 -0.96 -21.77 1.55
N ARG A 182 -0.72 -20.90 2.53
CA ARG A 182 -1.66 -19.85 2.93
C ARG A 182 -1.40 -18.58 2.14
N VAL A 183 -2.48 -17.94 1.70
CA VAL A 183 -2.43 -16.62 1.05
C VAL A 183 -2.12 -15.57 2.10
N LEU A 184 -1.13 -14.73 1.82
CA LEU A 184 -0.77 -13.58 2.64
C LEU A 184 -1.37 -12.31 2.04
N GLU A 185 -0.60 -11.58 1.23
CA GLU A 185 -1.01 -10.32 0.63
C GLU A 185 -0.34 -10.14 -0.73
N GLY A 186 -0.71 -9.10 -1.46
CA GLY A 186 -0.04 -8.72 -2.69
C GLY A 186 1.27 -7.96 -2.45
N THR A 187 2.01 -7.66 -3.53
CA THR A 187 3.27 -6.87 -3.41
C THR A 187 3.05 -5.45 -2.88
N ALA A 188 1.85 -4.89 -3.09
CA ALA A 188 1.48 -3.57 -2.58
C ALA A 188 -0.01 -3.49 -2.20
N SER A 189 -0.64 -4.60 -1.83
CA SER A 189 -2.09 -4.69 -1.65
C SER A 189 -2.47 -5.82 -0.69
N ASN A 190 -3.68 -5.80 -0.11
CA ASN A 190 -4.23 -6.94 0.64
C ASN A 190 -5.20 -7.74 -0.23
N VAL A 191 -5.33 -9.05 0.00
CA VAL A 191 -6.15 -9.97 -0.82
C VAL A 191 -7.47 -10.31 -0.13
N PHE A 192 -8.54 -10.41 -0.91
CA PHE A 192 -9.86 -10.87 -0.51
C PHE A 192 -10.35 -11.94 -1.47
N ILE A 193 -11.03 -12.95 -0.92
CA ILE A 193 -11.55 -14.12 -1.64
C ILE A 193 -13.04 -14.25 -1.37
N VAL A 194 -13.81 -14.48 -2.43
CA VAL A 194 -15.26 -14.65 -2.38
C VAL A 194 -15.62 -16.08 -2.79
N LYS A 195 -16.41 -16.75 -1.96
CA LYS A 195 -17.01 -18.06 -2.27
C LYS A 195 -18.47 -18.10 -1.83
N GLY A 196 -19.38 -18.23 -2.78
CA GLY A 196 -20.81 -18.02 -2.60
C GLY A 196 -21.07 -16.61 -2.04
N ARG A 197 -21.66 -16.55 -0.85
CA ARG A 197 -21.94 -15.28 -0.14
C ARG A 197 -20.90 -14.94 0.94
N ARG A 198 -19.84 -15.75 1.08
CA ARG A 198 -18.79 -15.55 2.09
C ARG A 198 -17.62 -14.81 1.47
N ILE A 199 -17.15 -13.78 2.17
CA ILE A 199 -15.96 -13.02 1.80
C ILE A 199 -14.95 -13.19 2.93
N ILE A 200 -13.75 -13.64 2.59
CA ILE A 200 -12.66 -13.80 3.56
C ILE A 200 -11.44 -13.00 3.12
N THR A 201 -10.66 -12.55 4.10
CA THR A 201 -9.33 -11.97 3.90
C THR A 201 -8.37 -12.57 4.94
N PRO A 202 -7.09 -12.78 4.61
CA PRO A 202 -6.12 -13.33 5.57
C PRO A 202 -6.08 -12.50 6.87
N PRO A 203 -5.92 -13.14 8.04
CA PRO A 203 -5.75 -12.42 9.31
C PRO A 203 -4.44 -11.63 9.33
N LEU A 204 -4.30 -10.70 10.28
CA LEU A 204 -3.12 -9.83 10.44
C LEU A 204 -1.88 -10.56 11.00
N TYR A 205 -1.51 -11.68 10.39
CA TYR A 205 -0.30 -12.44 10.69
C TYR A 205 0.55 -12.53 9.42
N GLY A 206 1.72 -11.86 9.40
CA GLY A 206 2.61 -11.83 8.24
C GLY A 206 2.16 -10.93 7.08
N ILE A 207 1.17 -10.07 7.31
CA ILE A 207 0.65 -9.09 6.32
C ILE A 207 0.55 -7.69 6.93
N LEU A 208 0.49 -6.68 6.07
CA LEU A 208 0.30 -5.30 6.48
C LEU A 208 -1.18 -5.05 6.84
N PRO A 209 -1.49 -4.38 7.97
CA PRO A 209 -2.84 -3.90 8.28
C PRO A 209 -3.20 -2.74 7.34
N GLY A 210 -3.68 -3.06 6.14
CA GLY A 210 -4.06 -2.07 5.13
C GLY A 210 -5.17 -1.14 5.62
N VAL A 211 -4.99 0.17 5.41
CA VAL A 211 -6.05 1.15 5.69
C VAL A 211 -7.26 0.89 4.81
N THR A 212 -7.08 0.72 3.50
CA THR A 212 -8.17 0.36 2.56
C THR A 212 -8.80 -0.99 2.91
N ARG A 213 -8.00 -1.98 3.34
CA ARG A 213 -8.50 -3.26 3.82
C ARG A 213 -9.47 -3.07 5.00
N ALA A 214 -9.08 -2.30 6.01
CA ALA A 214 -9.91 -2.00 7.17
C ALA A 214 -11.20 -1.26 6.78
N VAL A 215 -11.11 -0.29 5.87
CA VAL A 215 -12.28 0.43 5.33
C VAL A 215 -13.24 -0.54 4.63
N VAL A 216 -12.73 -1.42 3.75
CA VAL A 216 -13.55 -2.39 3.02
C VAL A 216 -14.23 -3.40 3.97
N ILE A 217 -13.52 -3.90 4.99
CA ILE A 217 -14.12 -4.73 6.05
C ILE A 217 -15.25 -3.95 6.77
N GLY A 218 -15.07 -2.65 6.98
CA GLY A 218 -16.08 -1.79 7.59
C GLY A 218 -17.36 -1.62 6.76
N LEU A 219 -17.25 -1.72 5.43
CA LEU A 219 -18.38 -1.57 4.49
C LEU A 219 -19.27 -2.81 4.42
N ASP A 220 -18.75 -4.01 4.69
CA ASP A 220 -19.54 -5.26 4.68
C ASP A 220 -19.19 -6.17 5.87
N LYS A 221 -20.13 -6.31 6.80
CA LYS A 221 -20.00 -7.15 8.01
C LYS A 221 -19.88 -8.65 7.73
N LYS A 222 -20.18 -9.09 6.50
CA LYS A 222 -19.98 -10.47 6.04
C LYS A 222 -18.51 -10.79 5.81
N ILE A 223 -17.66 -9.78 5.61
CA ILE A 223 -16.23 -9.98 5.47
C ILE A 223 -15.66 -10.48 6.79
N LYS A 224 -15.02 -11.65 6.76
CA LYS A 224 -14.37 -12.25 7.92
C LYS A 224 -12.86 -12.37 7.71
N GLU A 225 -12.11 -12.09 8.77
CA GLU A 225 -10.70 -12.42 8.83
C GLU A 225 -10.58 -13.93 9.07
N ALA A 226 -10.05 -14.65 8.10
CA ALA A 226 -9.92 -16.11 8.17
C ALA A 226 -8.74 -16.56 7.31
N THR A 227 -8.17 -17.71 7.66
CA THR A 227 -7.08 -18.31 6.87
C THR A 227 -7.59 -18.57 5.44
N ALA A 228 -7.00 -17.85 4.49
CA ALA A 228 -7.18 -18.13 3.07
C ALA A 228 -6.07 -19.08 2.61
N THR A 229 -6.45 -20.15 1.92
CA THR A 229 -5.47 -21.05 1.28
C THR A 229 -5.36 -20.72 -0.20
N GLU A 230 -4.23 -21.06 -0.80
CA GLU A 230 -4.05 -20.97 -2.23
C GLU A 230 -5.12 -21.75 -3.01
N ARG A 231 -5.49 -22.93 -2.51
CA ARG A 231 -6.60 -23.72 -3.06
C ARG A 231 -7.91 -22.93 -3.04
N ALA A 232 -8.20 -22.22 -1.96
CA ALA A 232 -9.40 -21.38 -1.87
C ALA A 232 -9.35 -20.21 -2.86
N LEU A 233 -8.18 -19.61 -3.10
CA LEU A 233 -8.00 -18.56 -4.10
C LEU A 233 -8.30 -19.05 -5.52
N PHE A 234 -7.79 -20.24 -5.88
CA PHE A 234 -8.07 -20.82 -7.20
C PHE A 234 -9.50 -21.34 -7.36
N ALA A 235 -10.16 -21.72 -6.27
CA ALA A 235 -11.55 -22.17 -6.27
C ALA A 235 -12.56 -21.04 -6.06
N ALA A 236 -12.11 -19.79 -5.96
CA ALA A 236 -12.95 -18.64 -5.65
C ALA A 236 -13.92 -18.31 -6.80
N ASP A 237 -15.09 -17.79 -6.44
CA ASP A 237 -16.06 -17.28 -7.42
C ASP A 237 -15.67 -15.86 -7.84
N GLU A 238 -15.10 -15.08 -6.91
CA GLU A 238 -14.46 -13.78 -7.16
C GLU A 238 -13.25 -13.62 -6.25
N ALA A 239 -12.30 -12.76 -6.64
CA ALA A 239 -11.25 -12.29 -5.76
C ALA A 239 -10.91 -10.85 -6.11
N PHE A 240 -10.36 -10.11 -5.15
CA PHE A 240 -9.91 -8.74 -5.38
C PHE A 240 -8.77 -8.38 -4.44
N VAL A 241 -8.07 -7.31 -4.78
CA VAL A 241 -7.04 -6.72 -3.93
C VAL A 241 -7.40 -5.28 -3.55
N THR A 242 -6.88 -4.82 -2.41
CA THR A 242 -7.12 -3.46 -1.93
C THR A 242 -5.82 -2.69 -1.73
N GLY A 243 -5.80 -1.42 -2.11
CA GLY A 243 -4.66 -0.52 -1.86
C GLY A 243 -5.08 0.95 -1.80
N SER A 244 -4.33 1.78 -1.06
CA SER A 244 -4.71 3.17 -0.77
C SER A 244 -4.88 4.02 -2.03
N THR A 245 -4.06 3.81 -3.05
CA THR A 245 -4.16 4.54 -4.32
C THR A 245 -5.10 3.89 -5.33
N SER A 246 -5.40 2.60 -5.17
CA SER A 246 -6.12 1.81 -6.17
C SER A 246 -7.54 1.43 -5.77
N GLY A 247 -7.93 1.60 -4.51
CA GLY A 247 -9.24 1.16 -4.02
C GLY A 247 -9.38 -0.36 -4.08
N VAL A 248 -10.54 -0.83 -4.54
CA VAL A 248 -10.91 -2.25 -4.68
C VAL A 248 -10.67 -2.70 -6.13
N VAL A 249 -9.62 -3.47 -6.37
CA VAL A 249 -9.20 -3.91 -7.72
C VAL A 249 -9.52 -5.39 -7.93
N PRO A 250 -10.36 -5.76 -8.92
CA PRO A 250 -10.74 -7.16 -9.15
C PRO A 250 -9.56 -8.01 -9.63
N LEU A 251 -9.44 -9.22 -9.12
CA LEU A 251 -8.54 -10.27 -9.63
C LEU A 251 -9.34 -11.24 -10.50
N ILE A 252 -9.07 -11.25 -11.80
CA ILE A 252 -9.79 -12.09 -12.76
C ILE A 252 -9.01 -13.35 -13.16
N LYS A 253 -7.70 -13.37 -12.89
CA LYS A 253 -6.81 -14.47 -13.27
C LYS A 253 -5.64 -14.56 -12.31
N VAL A 254 -5.30 -15.76 -11.83
CA VAL A 254 -4.11 -16.04 -11.01
C VAL A 254 -3.39 -17.25 -11.61
N ASP A 255 -2.07 -17.17 -11.81
CA ASP A 255 -1.24 -18.27 -12.35
C ASP A 255 -1.80 -18.90 -13.63
N GLY A 256 -2.22 -18.07 -14.58
CA GLY A 256 -2.78 -18.58 -15.83
C GLY A 256 -4.25 -19.06 -15.72
N LYS A 257 -4.81 -19.21 -14.52
CA LYS A 257 -6.16 -19.74 -14.27
C LYS A 257 -7.16 -18.61 -14.00
N LYS A 258 -8.36 -18.71 -14.57
CA LYS A 258 -9.43 -17.75 -14.31
C LYS A 258 -9.88 -17.87 -12.84
N VAL A 259 -10.18 -16.73 -12.22
CA VAL A 259 -10.92 -16.68 -10.96
C VAL A 259 -12.41 -16.64 -11.31
N GLY A 260 -13.18 -17.63 -10.85
CA GLY A 260 -14.58 -17.81 -11.25
C GLY A 260 -14.76 -17.78 -12.78
N SER A 261 -15.57 -16.84 -13.27
CA SER A 261 -15.83 -16.66 -14.70
C SER A 261 -14.70 -15.96 -15.48
N GLY A 262 -13.67 -15.46 -14.79
CA GLY A 262 -12.62 -14.61 -15.37
C GLY A 262 -13.08 -13.19 -15.71
N LYS A 263 -14.21 -12.75 -15.15
CA LYS A 263 -14.76 -11.40 -15.25
C LYS A 263 -14.91 -10.81 -13.85
N VAL A 264 -15.07 -9.49 -13.75
CA VAL A 264 -15.37 -8.82 -12.48
C VAL A 264 -16.74 -9.30 -11.99
N GLY A 265 -16.80 -9.84 -10.77
CA GLY A 265 -18.04 -10.34 -10.20
C GLY A 265 -18.85 -9.27 -9.46
N THR A 266 -20.08 -9.63 -9.10
CA THR A 266 -21.09 -8.68 -8.60
C THR A 266 -20.81 -8.24 -7.16
N ILE A 267 -20.23 -9.10 -6.32
CA ILE A 267 -19.85 -8.74 -4.95
C ILE A 267 -18.71 -7.72 -4.98
N THR A 268 -17.71 -7.95 -5.83
CA THR A 268 -16.59 -7.02 -6.02
C THR A 268 -17.09 -5.67 -6.57
N ARG A 269 -18.03 -5.67 -7.53
CA ARG A 269 -18.66 -4.44 -8.04
C ARG A 269 -19.40 -3.66 -6.95
N SER A 270 -20.21 -4.33 -6.15
CA SER A 270 -20.95 -3.70 -5.06
C SER A 270 -20.01 -3.07 -4.01
N LEU A 271 -18.88 -3.72 -3.72
CA LEU A 271 -17.85 -3.16 -2.85
C LEU A 271 -17.12 -1.97 -3.49
N GLN A 272 -16.85 -2.00 -4.80
CA GLN A 272 -16.30 -0.84 -5.52
C GLN A 272 -17.22 0.38 -5.46
N GLU A 273 -18.52 0.18 -5.68
CA GLU A 273 -19.53 1.23 -5.57
C GLU A 273 -19.62 1.79 -4.16
N SER A 274 -19.68 0.92 -3.15
CA SER A 274 -19.74 1.31 -1.74
C SER A 274 -18.49 2.09 -1.30
N TYR A 275 -17.30 1.62 -1.71
CA TYR A 275 -16.04 2.32 -1.44
C TYR A 275 -15.98 3.67 -2.15
N SER A 276 -16.38 3.73 -3.42
CA SER A 276 -16.37 4.97 -4.20
C SER A 276 -17.37 5.99 -3.65
N GLY A 277 -18.55 5.55 -3.23
CA GLY A 277 -19.54 6.38 -2.55
C GLY A 277 -19.05 6.94 -1.21
N LEU A 278 -18.28 6.16 -0.44
CA LEU A 278 -17.62 6.65 0.77
C LEU A 278 -16.54 7.69 0.44
N VAL A 279 -15.68 7.42 -0.53
CA VAL A 279 -14.62 8.36 -0.95
C VAL A 279 -15.22 9.68 -1.42
N ALA A 280 -16.28 9.64 -2.23
CA ALA A 280 -16.96 10.84 -2.72
C ALA A 280 -17.56 11.71 -1.59
N LYS A 281 -17.89 11.13 -0.43
CA LYS A 281 -18.34 11.89 0.76
C LYS A 281 -17.19 12.56 1.51
N LEU A 282 -15.99 12.01 1.43
CA LEU A 282 -14.79 12.53 2.10
C LEU A 282 -14.09 13.65 1.29
N THR A 283 -14.41 13.76 0.01
CA THR A 283 -13.79 14.70 -0.94
C THR A 283 -14.70 15.86 -1.34
N LYS A 284 -15.92 15.91 -0.80
CA LYS A 284 -16.83 17.06 -0.90
C LYS A 284 -16.55 18.02 0.24
#